data_AF-A0A3S0QVD6-F1
#
_entry.id   AF-A0A3S0QVD6-F1
#
_cell.length_a   1.000
_cell.length_b   1.000
_cell.length_c   1.000
_cell.angle_alpha   90.00
_cell.angle_beta   90.00
_cell.angle_gamma   90.00
#
_symmetry.space_group_name_H-M   'P 1'
#
loop_
_entity.id
_entity.type
_entity.pdbx_description
1 polymer ?
#
loop_
_entity_poly.entity_id
_entity_poly.type
_entity_poly.pdbx_seq_one_letter_code
_entity_poly.pdbx_strand_id
1 'polypeptide(L)'
;MSDQNVFSLLKLRASWGKLGNPDVTRAYTLRTTILKEGAYYGNSGAPAQTIDRVIDPNIGWETTTGRDIGLEMGLFNNKLKIDATYLIKILKM
;
A
#
# COMPACT_ATOMS: atom_id res chain seq x y z
N MET A 1 23.04 -9.38 -32.15
CA MET A 1 21.81 -9.47 -32.98
C MET A 1 22.03 -8.68 -34.27
N SER A 2 23.04 -9.01 -35.07
CA SER A 2 23.52 -8.10 -36.13
C SER A 2 22.97 -8.40 -37.53
N ASP A 3 22.34 -9.56 -37.75
CA ASP A 3 21.85 -10.00 -39.08
C ASP A 3 20.34 -10.27 -39.15
N GLN A 4 19.55 -9.72 -38.22
CA GLN A 4 18.10 -9.95 -38.16
C GLN A 4 17.33 -8.68 -38.55
N ASN A 5 16.76 -8.64 -39.76
CA ASN A 5 15.93 -7.53 -40.27
C ASN A 5 14.52 -7.45 -39.65
N VAL A 6 14.17 -8.36 -38.73
CA VAL A 6 12.83 -8.47 -38.16
C VAL A 6 12.65 -7.51 -36.98
N PHE A 7 13.65 -7.40 -36.10
CA PHE A 7 13.58 -6.59 -34.88
C PHE A 7 14.43 -5.33 -35.00
N SER A 8 13.79 -4.17 -35.00
CA SER A 8 14.45 -2.87 -34.95
C SER A 8 14.73 -2.40 -33.52
N LEU A 9 13.98 -2.91 -32.54
CA LEU A 9 14.19 -2.63 -31.12
C LEU A 9 13.71 -3.82 -30.28
N LEU A 10 14.51 -4.22 -29.28
CA LEU A 10 14.09 -5.17 -28.26
C LEU A 10 14.58 -4.63 -26.91
N LYS A 11 13.65 -4.29 -26.03
CA LYS A 11 13.96 -3.77 -24.69
C LYS A 11 13.17 -4.56 -23.66
N LEU A 12 13.90 -5.11 -22.70
CA LEU A 12 13.35 -5.75 -21.52
C LEU A 12 13.44 -4.76 -20.35
N ARG A 13 12.36 -4.60 -19.59
CA ARG A 13 12.32 -3.83 -18.34
C ARG A 13 11.89 -4.75 -17.21
N ALA A 14 12.54 -4.65 -16.06
CA ALA A 14 12.08 -5.25 -14.84
C ALA A 14 12.25 -4.24 -13.70
N SER A 15 11.25 -4.11 -12.84
CA SER A 15 11.29 -3.27 -11.66
C SER A 15 10.76 -4.03 -10.44
N TRP A 16 11.26 -3.68 -9.26
CA TRP A 16 10.76 -4.16 -7.99
C TRP A 16 10.89 -3.05 -6.96
N GLY A 17 9.84 -2.82 -6.19
CA GLY A 17 9.81 -1.75 -5.21
C GLY A 17 8.87 -2.05 -4.05
N LYS A 18 9.10 -1.36 -2.94
CA LYS A 18 8.23 -1.32 -1.78
C LYS A 18 7.76 0.11 -1.55
N LEU A 19 6.44 0.29 -1.44
CA LEU A 19 5.79 1.55 -1.12
C LEU A 19 5.14 1.42 0.25
N GLY A 20 5.48 2.31 1.18
CA GLY A 20 4.81 2.39 2.48
C GLY A 20 3.52 3.23 2.37
N ASN A 21 2.47 2.80 3.06
CA ASN A 21 1.22 3.56 3.19
C ASN A 21 1.26 4.42 4.48
N PRO A 22 1.28 5.77 4.38
CA PRO A 22 1.26 6.66 5.55
C PRO A 22 -0.13 6.83 6.16
N ASP A 23 -1.21 6.45 5.45
CA ASP A 23 -2.60 6.69 5.89
C ASP A 23 -3.08 5.71 6.98
N VAL A 24 -2.18 4.85 7.48
CA VAL A 24 -2.48 4.01 8.65
C VAL A 24 -2.69 4.92 9.86
N THR A 25 -3.93 4.98 10.36
CA THR A 25 -4.28 5.76 11.55
C THR A 25 -3.54 5.21 12.77
N ARG A 26 -2.39 5.81 13.06
CA ARG A 26 -1.56 5.50 14.21
C ARG A 26 -2.02 6.33 15.39
N ALA A 27 -2.64 5.69 16.35
CA ALA A 27 -2.82 6.29 17.66
C ALA A 27 -1.72 5.69 18.56
N TYR A 28 -0.93 6.54 19.21
CA TYR A 28 0.12 6.11 20.14
C TYR A 28 -0.27 6.32 21.62
N THR A 29 -1.43 6.94 21.85
CA THR A 29 -1.96 7.26 23.18
C THR A 29 -3.40 6.78 23.27
N LEU A 30 -3.69 5.93 24.25
CA LEU A 30 -5.05 5.47 24.55
C LEU A 30 -5.93 6.70 24.75
N ARG A 31 -6.93 6.88 23.88
CA ARG A 31 -7.89 7.96 24.01
C ARG A 31 -8.93 7.50 25.03
N THR A 32 -8.69 7.72 26.31
CA THR A 32 -9.58 7.25 27.40
C THR A 32 -10.72 8.23 27.71
N THR A 33 -11.08 9.13 26.80
CA THR A 33 -11.88 10.29 27.20
C THR A 33 -13.04 10.52 26.25
N ILE A 34 -14.06 9.69 26.39
CA ILE A 34 -15.44 10.14 26.18
C ILE A 34 -16.07 10.38 27.56
N LEU A 35 -16.20 11.65 27.95
CA LEU A 35 -16.93 12.13 29.14
C LEU A 35 -18.41 12.39 28.81
N LYS A 36 -19.05 11.56 27.97
CA LYS A 36 -20.40 11.89 27.47
C LYS A 36 -21.51 11.65 28.48
N GLU A 37 -21.39 10.61 29.30
CA GLU A 37 -22.44 10.17 30.22
C GLU A 37 -21.74 9.86 31.55
N GLY A 38 -22.11 10.54 32.62
CA GLY A 38 -21.64 10.19 33.96
C GLY A 38 -22.05 8.76 34.33
N ALA A 39 -21.31 8.12 35.23
CA ALA A 39 -21.74 6.84 35.80
C ALA A 39 -22.69 7.12 36.97
N TYR A 40 -23.80 6.39 37.01
CA TYR A 40 -24.73 6.42 38.14
C TYR A 40 -24.34 5.36 39.17
N TYR A 41 -24.10 5.80 40.39
CA TYR A 41 -23.90 4.93 41.54
C TYR A 41 -25.12 5.10 42.46
N GLY A 42 -26.11 4.21 42.31
CA GLY A 42 -27.42 4.40 42.94
C GLY A 42 -28.13 5.64 42.38
N ASN A 43 -28.48 6.61 43.24
CA ASN A 43 -29.18 7.84 42.86
C ASN A 43 -28.25 9.03 42.54
N SER A 44 -26.92 8.86 42.57
CA SER A 44 -25.96 9.95 42.35
C SER A 44 -25.16 9.72 41.07
N GLY A 45 -25.13 10.72 40.20
CA GLY A 45 -24.32 10.73 38.97
C GLY A 45 -22.94 11.35 39.23
N ALA A 46 -21.88 10.66 38.80
CA ALA A 46 -20.51 11.14 38.87
C ALA A 46 -19.86 11.16 37.46
N PRO A 47 -18.90 12.07 37.20
CA PRO A 47 -18.12 12.03 35.96
C PRO A 47 -17.48 10.65 35.77
N ALA A 48 -17.63 10.07 34.59
CA ALA A 48 -17.05 8.78 34.25
C ALA A 48 -16.24 8.88 32.96
N GLN A 49 -15.19 8.08 32.91
CA GLN A 49 -14.37 7.89 31.72
C GLN A 49 -14.51 6.45 31.25
N THR A 50 -14.62 6.26 29.94
CA THR A 50 -14.65 4.94 29.31
C THR A 50 -13.62 4.88 28.19
N ILE A 51 -13.12 3.67 27.95
CA ILE A 51 -12.20 3.39 26.85
C ILE A 51 -13.05 3.18 25.60
N ASP A 52 -12.94 4.08 24.62
CA ASP A 52 -13.66 3.98 23.34
C ASP A 52 -12.82 3.32 22.24
N ARG A 53 -11.50 3.19 22.45
CA ARG A 53 -10.56 2.63 21.49
C ARG A 53 -9.42 1.89 22.19
N VAL A 54 -9.16 0.68 21.71
CA VAL A 54 -7.94 -0.08 22.03
C VAL A 54 -6.90 0.20 20.95
N ILE A 55 -5.66 0.43 21.35
CA ILE A 55 -4.54 0.72 20.46
C ILE A 55 -3.62 -0.50 20.45
N ASP A 56 -3.24 -0.93 19.25
CA ASP A 56 -2.19 -1.94 19.09
C ASP A 56 -0.81 -1.27 19.12
N PRO A 57 0.02 -1.52 20.16
CA PRO A 57 1.36 -0.95 20.24
C PRO A 57 2.32 -1.49 19.18
N ASN A 58 1.97 -2.57 18.48
CA ASN A 58 2.77 -3.17 17.40
C ASN A 58 2.36 -2.65 16.00
N ILE A 59 1.49 -1.64 15.91
CA ILE A 59 1.02 -1.13 14.62
C ILE A 59 2.18 -0.56 13.79
N GLY A 60 2.41 -1.17 12.62
CA GLY A 60 3.55 -0.91 11.76
C GLY A 60 3.23 -0.03 10.54
N TRP A 61 4.13 -0.08 9.54
CA TRP A 61 3.85 0.43 8.20
C TRP A 61 3.17 -0.66 7.37
N GLU A 62 1.98 -0.38 6.87
CA GLU A 62 1.43 -1.19 5.79
C GLU A 62 2.29 -0.97 4.54
N THR A 63 2.90 -2.04 4.05
CA THR A 63 3.87 -2.01 2.96
C THR A 63 3.33 -2.75 1.75
N THR A 64 3.23 -2.06 0.63
CA THR A 64 2.89 -2.65 -0.66
C THR A 64 4.17 -2.96 -1.43
N THR A 65 4.37 -4.21 -1.82
CA THR A 65 5.45 -4.63 -2.71
C THR A 65 4.94 -4.78 -4.13
N GLY A 66 5.52 -4.05 -5.08
CA GLY A 66 5.23 -4.15 -6.51
C GLY A 66 6.39 -4.79 -7.27
N ARG A 67 6.08 -5.58 -8.29
CA ARG A 67 7.03 -6.07 -9.30
C ARG A 67 6.44 -5.78 -10.67
N ASP A 68 7.22 -5.20 -11.56
CA ASP A 68 6.82 -4.97 -12.95
C ASP A 68 7.81 -5.67 -13.89
N ILE A 69 7.28 -6.35 -14.89
CA ILE A 69 8.07 -6.94 -15.98
C ILE A 69 7.48 -6.42 -17.29
N GLY A 70 8.28 -5.69 -18.06
CA GLY A 70 7.90 -5.09 -19.34
C GLY A 70 8.74 -5.62 -20.49
N LEU A 71 8.11 -5.80 -21.64
CA LEU A 71 8.75 -6.16 -22.90
C LEU A 71 8.30 -5.19 -23.98
N GLU A 72 9.26 -4.50 -24.57
CA GLU A 72 9.06 -3.58 -25.69
C GLU A 72 9.78 -4.14 -26.92
N MET A 73 9.04 -4.25 -28.02
CA MET A 73 9.54 -4.73 -29.31
C MET A 73 9.15 -3.76 -30.43
N GLY A 74 10.11 -3.39 -31.26
CA GLY A 74 9.91 -2.72 -32.54
C GLY A 74 10.23 -3.68 -33.68
N LEU A 75 9.30 -3.82 -34.62
CA LEU A 75 9.39 -4.72 -35.77
C LEU A 75 9.33 -3.92 -37.09
N PHE A 76 9.97 -4.45 -38.13
CA PHE A 76 9.93 -3.93 -39.51
C PHE A 76 10.29 -2.43 -39.63
N ASN A 77 11.46 -2.02 -39.15
CA ASN A 77 11.87 -0.60 -39.04
C ASN A 77 10.86 0.24 -38.24
N ASN A 78 10.47 -0.25 -37.06
CA ASN A 78 9.53 0.40 -36.13
C ASN A 78 8.12 0.66 -36.70
N LYS A 79 7.71 -0.02 -37.78
CA LYS A 79 6.35 0.07 -38.32
C LYS A 79 5.31 -0.61 -37.44
N LEU A 80 5.73 -1.63 -36.67
CA LEU A 80 4.91 -2.29 -35.67
C LEU A 80 5.62 -2.22 -34.32
N LYS A 81 4.93 -1.75 -33.29
CA LYS A 81 5.43 -1.68 -31.92
C LYS A 81 4.54 -2.52 -31.01
N ILE A 82 5.15 -3.34 -30.18
CA ILE A 82 4.48 -4.18 -29.19
C ILE A 82 5.05 -3.77 -27.83
N ASP A 83 4.16 -3.39 -26.91
CA ASP A 83 4.48 -3.15 -25.50
C ASP A 83 3.59 -4.06 -24.66
N ALA A 84 4.22 -4.95 -23.90
CA ALA A 84 3.54 -5.85 -22.98
C ALA A 84 4.13 -5.67 -21.59
N THR A 85 3.28 -5.38 -20.60
CA THR A 85 3.68 -5.21 -19.20
C THR A 85 2.87 -6.16 -18.30
N TYR A 86 3.57 -6.83 -17.39
CA TYR A 86 3.00 -7.68 -16.36
C TYR A 86 3.33 -7.13 -14.98
N LEU A 87 2.30 -6.77 -14.22
CA LEU A 87 2.38 -6.18 -12.88
C LEU A 87 1.95 -7.21 -11.83
N ILE A 88 2.77 -7.38 -10.78
CA ILE A 88 2.46 -8.18 -9.58
C ILE A 88 2.50 -7.25 -8.38
N LYS A 89 1.39 -7.17 -7.64
CA LYS A 89 1.27 -6.35 -6.43
C LYS A 89 0.92 -7.23 -5.22
N ILE A 90 1.70 -7.12 -4.15
CA ILE A 90 1.53 -7.86 -2.90
C ILE A 90 1.40 -6.85 -1.76
N LEU A 91 0.31 -6.93 -1.01
CA LEU A 91 0.05 -6.08 0.15
C LEU A 91 0.49 -6.82 1.44
N LYS A 92 1.16 -6.12 2.34
CA LYS A 92 1.54 -6.65 3.66
C LYS A 92 1.25 -5.61 4.74
N MET A 93 0.51 -5.99 5.77
CA MET A 93 0.27 -5.19 6.98
C MET A 93 1.43 -5.32 7.97
#